data_AF-A0AA34SC88-F1
#
_entry.id   AF-A0AA34SC88-F1
#
_cell.length_a   1.000
_cell.length_b   1.000
_cell.length_c   1.000
_cell.angle_alpha   90.00
_cell.angle_beta   90.00
_cell.angle_gamma   90.00
#
_symmetry.space_group_name_H-M   'P 1'
#
loop_
_entity.id
_entity.type
_entity.pdbx_description
1 polymer ?
#
loop_
_entity_poly.entity_id
_entity_poly.type
_entity_poly.pdbx_seq_one_letter_code
_entity_poly.pdbx_strand_id
1 'polypeptide(L)' 'MTQHELEAKLYAILDDMQRDAAHRYRLQPEYHAILKQMADEGVPVPPRLQDLDMRLIDEAVEAQFDNMPI' A
#
# COMPACT_ATOMS: atom_id res chain seq x y z
N MET A 1 18.25 -4.70 -2.17
CA MET A 1 17.93 -3.56 -1.31
C MET A 1 18.45 -3.88 0.07
N THR A 2 18.89 -2.87 0.81
CA THR A 2 19.12 -3.00 2.25
C THR A 2 17.81 -2.74 2.99
N GLN A 3 17.66 -3.25 4.22
CA GLN A 3 16.48 -3.03 5.05
C GLN A 3 16.13 -1.52 5.19
N HIS A 4 17.15 -0.66 5.28
CA HIS A 4 16.96 0.80 5.36
C HIS A 4 16.32 1.40 4.10
N GLU A 5 16.65 0.89 2.92
CA GLU A 5 16.03 1.35 1.67
C GLU A 5 14.56 0.94 1.58
N LEU A 6 14.22 -0.22 2.13
CA LEU A 6 12.85 -0.74 2.17
C LEU A 6 11.97 0.08 3.11
N GLU A 7 12.47 0.40 4.30
CA GLU A 7 11.81 1.29 5.25
C GLU A 7 11.64 2.70 4.66
N ALA A 8 12.66 3.25 3.99
CA ALA A 8 12.57 4.56 3.36
C ALA A 8 11.48 4.60 2.27
N LYS A 9 11.40 3.55 1.43
CA LYS A 9 10.32 3.44 0.43
C LYS A 9 8.95 3.29 1.06
N LEU A 10 8.84 2.50 2.13
CA LEU A 10 7.58 2.34 2.88
C LEU A 10 7.08 3.69 3.38
N TYR A 11 7.95 4.49 4.01
CA TYR A 11 7.58 5.82 4.50
C TYR A 11 7.23 6.78 3.37
N ALA A 12 7.94 6.74 2.24
CA ALA A 12 7.61 7.57 1.08
C ALA A 12 6.21 7.27 0.53
N ILE A 13 5.88 5.99 0.35
CA ILE A 13 4.53 5.58 -0.09
C ILE A 13 3.47 6.01 0.93
N LEU A 14 3.73 5.86 2.23
CA LEU A 14 2.79 6.29 3.26
C LEU A 14 2.56 7.82 3.25
N ASP A 15 3.59 8.61 2.96
CA ASP A 15 3.48 10.07 2.78
C ASP A 15 2.65 10.40 1.54
N ASP A 16 2.91 9.73 0.41
CA ASP A 16 2.15 9.92 -0.83
C ASP A 16 0.67 9.54 -0.67
N MET A 17 0.37 8.47 0.06
CA MET A 17 -1.00 8.08 0.41
C MET A 17 -1.70 9.13 1.28
N GLN A 18 -0.98 9.84 2.14
CA GLN A 18 -1.55 10.93 2.93
C GLN A 18 -1.79 12.19 2.08
N ARG A 19 -0.92 12.47 1.11
CA ARG A 19 -1.06 13.60 0.19
C ARG A 19 -2.25 13.45 -0.76
N ASP A 20 -2.51 12.24 -1.24
CA ASP A 20 -3.64 11.93 -2.11
C ASP A 20 -4.52 10.81 -1.52
N ALA A 21 -5.17 11.13 -0.40
CA ALA A 21 -6.03 10.17 0.30
C ALA A 21 -7.22 9.69 -0.56
N ALA A 22 -7.65 10.45 -1.57
CA ALA A 22 -8.75 10.07 -2.47
C ALA A 22 -8.33 9.00 -3.48
N HIS A 23 -7.04 8.93 -3.83
CA HIS A 23 -6.52 7.97 -4.81
C HIS A 23 -5.42 7.07 -4.28
N ARG A 24 -5.26 6.99 -2.95
CA ARG A 24 -4.27 6.15 -2.29
C ARG A 24 -4.35 4.67 -2.70
N TYR A 25 -5.53 4.19 -3.10
CA TYR A 25 -5.74 2.84 -3.64
C TYR A 25 -4.86 2.55 -4.87
N ARG A 26 -4.45 3.57 -5.64
CA ARG A 26 -3.55 3.41 -6.79
C ARG A 26 -2.15 2.98 -6.37
N LEU A 27 -1.73 3.32 -5.15
CA LEU A 27 -0.44 2.94 -4.57
C LEU A 27 -0.46 1.56 -3.92
N GLN A 28 -1.64 0.90 -3.86
CA GLN A 28 -1.79 -0.43 -3.27
C GLN A 28 -0.84 -1.48 -3.86
N PRO A 29 -0.66 -1.59 -5.19
CA PRO A 29 0.20 -2.63 -5.74
C PRO A 29 1.67 -2.45 -5.33
N GLU A 30 2.14 -1.20 -5.27
CA GLU A 30 3.50 -0.87 -4.86
C GLU A 30 3.69 -1.08 -3.35
N TYR A 31 2.72 -0.67 -2.54
CA TYR A 31 2.69 -0.92 -1.12
C TYR A 31 2.75 -2.42 -0.80
N HIS A 32 1.91 -3.22 -1.44
CA HIS A 32 1.89 -4.68 -1.30
C HIS A 32 3.23 -5.32 -1.66
N ALA A 33 3.87 -4.86 -2.74
CA ALA A 33 5.19 -5.35 -3.15
C ALA A 33 6.25 -5.09 -2.06
N ILE A 34 6.23 -3.92 -1.41
CA ILE A 34 7.13 -3.62 -0.28
C ILE A 34 6.84 -4.55 0.90
N LEU A 35 5.58 -4.75 1.29
CA LEU A 35 5.23 -5.64 2.40
C LEU A 35 5.64 -7.09 2.13
N LYS A 36 5.44 -7.57 0.91
CA LYS A 36 5.88 -8.90 0.48
C LYS A 36 7.40 -9.01 0.57
N GLN A 37 8.12 -8.00 0.10
CA GLN A 37 9.58 -7.98 0.18
C GLN A 37 10.08 -7.93 1.63
N MET A 38 9.40 -7.17 2.52
CA MET A 38 9.70 -7.21 3.97
C MET A 38 9.58 -8.63 4.51
N ALA A 39 8.47 -9.32 4.21
CA ALA A 39 8.25 -10.68 4.65
C ALA A 39 9.28 -11.67 4.07
N ASP A 40 9.62 -11.54 2.78
CA ASP A 40 10.61 -12.39 2.11
C ASP A 40 12.03 -12.18 2.68
N GLU A 41 12.36 -10.97 3.15
CA GLU A 41 13.61 -10.63 3.84
C GLU A 41 13.61 -11.05 5.33
N GLY A 42 12.52 -11.66 5.82
CA GLY A 42 12.37 -12.09 7.21
C GLY A 42 12.05 -10.94 8.18
N VAL A 43 11.72 -9.75 7.66
CA VAL A 43 11.28 -8.62 8.46
C VAL A 43 9.80 -8.80 8.81
N PRO A 44 9.43 -8.80 10.10
CA PRO A 44 8.04 -8.97 10.48
C PRO A 44 7.21 -7.77 10.03
N VAL A 45 6.18 -8.03 9.23
CA VAL A 45 5.22 -7.01 8.79
C VAL A 45 4.19 -6.78 9.91
N PRO A 46 4.08 -5.57 10.48
CA PRO A 46 3.10 -5.28 11.51
C PRO A 46 1.66 -5.44 11.00
N PRO A 47 0.72 -5.92 11.84
CA PRO A 47 -0.68 -6.12 11.45
C PRO A 47 -1.34 -4.86 10.86
N ARG A 48 -1.01 -3.68 11.41
CA ARG A 48 -1.55 -2.40 10.91
C ARG A 48 -1.21 -2.13 9.43
N LEU A 49 -0.05 -2.61 8.96
CA LEU A 49 0.33 -2.46 7.55
C LEU A 49 -0.47 -3.42 6.66
N GLN A 50 -0.71 -4.64 7.14
CA GLN A 50 -1.56 -5.61 6.45
C GLN A 50 -3.01 -5.13 6.40
N ASP A 51 -3.53 -4.59 7.50
CA ASP A 51 -4.88 -4.01 7.55
C ASP A 51 -5.04 -2.87 6.55
N LEU A 52 -4.01 -2.02 6.40
CA LEU A 52 -4.01 -0.96 5.40
C LEU A 52 -4.01 -1.52 3.99
N ASP A 53 -3.18 -2.53 3.70
CA ASP A 53 -3.14 -3.19 2.39
C ASP A 53 -4.52 -3.73 1.99
N MET A 54 -5.19 -4.44 2.91
CA MET A 54 -6.55 -4.96 2.66
C MET A 54 -7.56 -3.85 2.39
N ARG A 55 -7.54 -2.76 3.16
CA ARG A 55 -8.42 -1.61 2.91
C ARG A 55 -8.19 -0.96 1.55
N LEU A 56 -6.93 -0.84 1.14
CA LEU A 56 -6.60 -0.27 -0.16
C LEU A 56 -7.05 -1.16 -1.32
N ILE A 57 -7.06 -2.48 -1.13
CA ILE A 57 -7.65 -3.43 -2.09
C ILE A 57 -9.15 -3.16 -2.22
N ASP A 58 -9.85 -3.05 -1.09
CA ASP A 58 -11.29 -2.77 -1.08
C ASP A 58 -11.59 -1.42 -1.76
N GLU A 59 -10.83 -0.37 -1.45
CA GLU A 59 -10.94 0.94 -2.10
C GLU A 59 -10.67 0.88 -3.61
N ALA A 60 -9.69 0.08 -4.04
CA ALA A 60 -9.39 -0.10 -5.46
C ALA A 60 -10.54 -0.83 -6.18
N VAL A 61 -11.19 -1.78 -5.50
CA VAL A 61 -12.39 -2.45 -6.01
C VAL A 61 -13.52 -1.42 -6.12
N GLU A 62 -13.86 -0.70 -5.06
CA GLU A 62 -14.91 0.33 -5.04
C GLU A 62 -14.71 1.41 -6.12
N ALA A 63 -13.49 1.91 -6.28
CA ALA A 63 -13.15 2.93 -7.28
C ALA A 63 -13.33 2.44 -8.73
N GLN A 64 -13.26 1.13 -8.99
CA GLN A 64 -13.57 0.56 -10.31
C GLN A 64 -15.08 0.60 -10.61
N PHE A 65 -15.93 0.53 -9.58
CA PHE A 65 -17.39 0.61 -9.74
C PHE A 65 -17.90 2.05 -9.80
N ASP A 66 -17.27 2.98 -9.10
CA ASP A 66 -17.64 4.41 -9.07
C ASP A 66 -17.53 5.09 -10.45
N ASN A 67 -16.70 4.54 -11.35
CA ASN A 67 -16.53 5.02 -12.73
C ASN A 67 -17.50 4.40 -13.74
N MET A 68 -18.46 3.57 -13.34
CA MET A 68 -19.45 3.04 -14.28
C MET A 68 -20.62 4.03 -14.45
N PRO A 69 -20.80 4.64 -15.63
CA PRO A 69 -22.00 5.42 -15.90
C PRO A 69 -23.20 4.46 -15.95
N ILE A 70 -24.25 4.78 -15.19
CA ILE A 70 -25.56 4.12 -15.34
C ILE A 70 -26.25 4.68 -16.59
#